data_AF-A0A495J2V3-F1
#
_entry.id   AF-A0A495J2V3-F1
#
_cell.length_a   1.000
_cell.length_b   1.000
_cell.length_c   1.000
_cell.angle_alpha   90.00
_cell.angle_beta   90.00
_cell.angle_gamma   90.00
#
_symmetry.space_group_name_H-M   'P 1'
#
loop_
_entity.id
_entity.type
_entity.pdbx_description
1 polymer ?
#
loop_
_entity_poly.entity_id
_entity_poly.type
_entity_poly.pdbx_seq_one_letter_code
_entity_poly.pdbx_strand_id
1 'polypeptide(L)'
;MDLHADTETSVHLENLMVEVGELVRNKISSDKVTPDVDESYSWKINNFSYNQDGVEIDQASRIIHKKKNWTKASFDLSSDIYKLPTFLAAEKYLRERHADQYAIIPIQSFIYKILPVYFEGNGSPDESALQAIKNKVLSELSGDPVYGTATVQLSGLILDSQEFIIDEHAVLRQTKQSDFEQLEVQDLPIQHIFPFNTAILEITYISKDRNGALLQQKVEEYMALLKLYFPGSIQYRSN
;
A
#
# COMPACT_ATOMS: atom_id res chain seq x y z
N MET A 1 -3.09 -26.96 14.08
CA MET A 1 -2.08 -26.92 13.01
C MET A 1 -1.05 -25.92 13.50
N ASP A 2 0.12 -26.41 13.89
CA ASP A 2 1.05 -25.69 14.76
C ASP A 2 1.62 -24.42 14.13
N LEU A 3 1.57 -23.34 14.92
CA LEU A 3 2.30 -22.08 14.76
C LEU A 3 3.82 -22.28 14.94
N HIS A 4 4.40 -23.31 14.33
CA HIS A 4 5.84 -23.30 14.09
C HIS A 4 6.08 -22.30 12.96
N ALA A 5 6.16 -21.02 13.35
CA ALA A 5 6.74 -19.97 12.54
C ALA A 5 7.97 -20.56 11.85
N ASP A 6 8.01 -20.47 10.52
CA ASP A 6 9.09 -21.00 9.69
C ASP A 6 10.41 -20.34 10.12
N THR A 7 11.05 -20.95 11.12
CA THR A 7 12.10 -20.34 11.93
C THR A 7 13.33 -20.16 11.07
N GLU A 8 13.55 -21.09 10.14
CA GLU A 8 14.65 -21.06 9.19
C GLU A 8 14.42 -20.00 8.11
N THR A 9 13.19 -19.84 7.58
CA THR A 9 12.88 -18.68 6.72
C THR A 9 13.10 -17.36 7.46
N SER A 10 12.67 -17.24 8.72
CA SER A 10 12.88 -16.02 9.51
C SER A 10 14.37 -15.68 9.65
N VAL A 11 15.20 -16.68 9.94
CA VAL A 11 16.66 -16.52 10.06
C VAL A 11 17.28 -16.06 8.73
N HIS A 12 16.85 -16.63 7.59
CA HIS A 12 17.33 -16.19 6.27
C HIS A 12 16.97 -14.73 5.98
N LEU A 13 15.76 -14.31 6.31
CA LEU A 13 15.33 -12.92 6.12
C LEU A 13 16.07 -11.96 7.07
N GLU A 14 16.26 -12.33 8.33
CA GLU A 14 17.00 -11.53 9.33
C GLU A 14 18.46 -11.32 8.93
N ASN A 15 19.15 -12.39 8.52
CA ASN A 15 20.54 -12.29 8.06
C ASN A 15 20.66 -11.36 6.84
N LEU A 16 19.70 -11.45 5.91
CA LEU A 16 19.66 -10.58 4.74
C LEU A 16 19.41 -9.12 5.12
N MET A 17 18.50 -8.85 6.07
CA MET A 17 18.26 -7.49 6.59
C MET A 17 19.53 -6.88 7.19
N VAL A 18 20.25 -7.65 8.03
CA VAL A 18 21.50 -7.18 8.66
C VAL A 18 22.52 -6.77 7.60
N GLU A 19 22.77 -7.62 6.61
CA GLU A 19 23.77 -7.35 5.57
C GLU A 19 23.35 -6.18 4.65
N VAL A 20 22.07 -6.07 4.32
CA VAL A 20 21.52 -4.91 3.59
C VAL A 20 21.71 -3.63 4.40
N GLY A 21 21.45 -3.67 5.71
CA GLY A 21 21.65 -2.53 6.60
C GLY A 21 23.11 -2.07 6.69
N GLU A 22 24.05 -3.01 6.73
CA GLU A 22 25.49 -2.70 6.63
C GLU A 22 25.84 -2.04 5.30
N LEU A 23 25.33 -2.57 4.19
CA LEU A 23 25.57 -2.02 2.87
C LEU A 23 25.02 -0.59 2.72
N VAL A 24 23.80 -0.34 3.20
CA VAL A 24 23.19 1.00 3.20
C VAL A 24 24.03 1.96 4.06
N ARG A 25 24.40 1.57 5.29
CA ARG A 25 25.25 2.40 6.17
C ARG A 25 26.57 2.77 5.51
N ASN A 26 27.22 1.83 4.82
CA ASN A 26 28.47 2.06 4.10
C ASN A 26 28.31 3.00 2.90
N LYS A 27 27.20 2.93 2.18
CA LYS A 27 26.93 3.79 1.01
C LYS A 27 26.58 5.22 1.44
N ILE A 28 25.84 5.38 2.54
CA ILE A 28 25.53 6.69 3.14
C ILE A 28 26.83 7.32 3.68
N SER A 29 27.62 6.60 4.48
CA SER A 29 28.82 7.14 5.12
C SER A 29 29.95 7.51 4.14
N SER A 30 29.88 7.00 2.90
CA SER A 30 30.82 7.32 1.83
C SER A 30 30.31 8.38 0.84
N ASP A 31 29.19 9.05 1.15
CA ASP A 31 28.52 10.05 0.29
C ASP A 31 28.25 9.55 -1.14
N LYS A 32 28.13 8.23 -1.33
CA LYS A 32 27.91 7.61 -2.65
C LYS A 32 26.45 7.65 -3.09
N VAL A 33 25.55 7.99 -2.17
CA VAL A 33 24.11 7.96 -2.38
C VAL A 33 23.48 9.15 -1.66
N THR A 34 22.70 9.93 -2.39
CA THR A 34 21.95 11.07 -1.88
C THR A 34 20.48 10.94 -2.25
N PRO A 35 19.54 11.41 -1.42
CA PRO A 35 18.13 11.39 -1.78
C PRO A 35 17.86 12.44 -2.85
N ASP A 36 16.96 12.11 -3.77
CA ASP A 36 16.26 13.10 -4.56
C ASP A 36 15.21 13.81 -3.67
N VAL A 37 14.61 14.89 -4.16
CA VAL A 37 13.51 15.57 -3.47
C VAL A 37 12.26 15.43 -4.32
N ASP A 38 11.27 14.72 -3.81
CA ASP A 38 9.94 14.66 -4.40
C ASP A 38 9.07 15.74 -3.80
N GLU A 39 8.32 16.41 -4.68
CA GLU A 39 7.22 17.27 -4.29
C GLU A 39 5.90 16.52 -4.53
N SER A 40 5.08 16.45 -3.49
CA SER A 40 3.70 15.95 -3.57
C SER A 40 2.76 17.02 -3.05
N TYR A 41 1.50 16.92 -3.42
CA TYR A 41 0.50 17.91 -3.07
C TYR A 41 -0.62 17.23 -2.30
N SER A 42 -1.16 17.93 -1.31
CA SER A 42 -2.46 17.55 -0.75
C SER A 42 -3.36 18.76 -0.78
N TRP A 43 -4.66 18.51 -0.82
CA TRP A 43 -5.65 19.56 -0.65
C TRP A 43 -6.05 19.64 0.82
N LYS A 44 -6.24 20.86 1.30
CA LYS A 44 -6.91 21.12 2.56
C LYS A 44 -8.23 21.79 2.25
N ILE A 45 -9.31 21.15 2.67
CA ILE A 45 -10.66 21.61 2.42
C ILE A 45 -11.08 22.52 3.56
N ASN A 46 -11.51 23.73 3.21
CA ASN A 46 -12.04 24.69 4.17
C ASN A 46 -13.54 24.83 3.84
N ASN A 47 -14.38 24.48 4.81
CA ASN A 47 -15.84 24.37 4.71
C ASN A 47 -16.29 23.25 3.76
N PHE A 48 -16.49 22.07 4.35
CA PHE A 48 -17.09 20.92 3.71
C PHE A 48 -18.53 20.76 4.21
N SER A 49 -19.48 20.54 3.31
CA SER A 49 -20.83 20.14 3.67
C SER A 49 -21.34 19.00 2.78
N TYR A 50 -22.23 18.19 3.34
CA TYR A 50 -22.98 17.16 2.63
C TYR A 50 -24.46 17.44 2.81
N ASN A 51 -25.18 17.65 1.71
CA ASN A 51 -26.58 18.05 1.72
C ASN A 51 -27.39 17.26 0.66
N GLN A 52 -28.63 17.68 0.42
CA GLN A 52 -29.54 17.00 -0.52
C GLN A 52 -29.10 17.09 -1.99
N ASP A 53 -28.17 18.01 -2.31
CA ASP A 53 -27.55 18.17 -3.62
C ASP A 53 -26.16 17.49 -3.69
N GLY A 54 -25.73 16.85 -2.60
CA GLY A 54 -24.47 16.11 -2.50
C GLY A 54 -23.39 16.88 -1.75
N VAL A 55 -22.18 16.88 -2.29
CA VAL A 55 -21.01 17.51 -1.65
C VAL A 55 -20.88 18.96 -2.07
N GLU A 56 -20.71 19.84 -1.09
CA GLU A 56 -20.37 21.25 -1.28
C GLU A 56 -19.03 21.56 -0.63
N ILE A 57 -18.15 22.21 -1.39
CA ILE A 57 -16.82 22.64 -0.96
C ILE A 57 -16.65 24.10 -1.35
N ASP A 58 -16.57 25.00 -0.36
CA ASP A 58 -16.45 26.44 -0.61
C ASP A 58 -15.03 26.83 -1.03
N GLN A 59 -14.04 26.24 -0.34
CA GLN A 59 -12.65 26.64 -0.44
C GLN A 59 -11.73 25.42 -0.31
N ALA A 60 -10.69 25.39 -1.12
CA ALA A 60 -9.60 24.43 -0.99
C ALA A 60 -8.27 25.16 -1.10
N SER A 61 -7.32 24.79 -0.25
CA SER A 61 -5.94 25.27 -0.33
C SER A 61 -4.99 24.12 -0.62
N ARG A 62 -4.02 24.37 -1.49
CA ARG A 62 -2.97 23.41 -1.82
C ARG A 62 -1.89 23.46 -0.75
N ILE A 63 -1.54 22.29 -0.22
CA ILE A 63 -0.37 22.10 0.65
C ILE A 63 0.70 21.38 -0.17
N ILE A 64 1.91 21.94 -0.16
CA ILE A 64 3.08 21.34 -0.80
C ILE A 64 3.86 20.56 0.24
N HIS A 65 4.05 19.27 -0.01
CA HIS A 65 4.86 18.38 0.80
C HIS A 65 6.16 18.09 0.05
N LYS A 66 7.30 18.34 0.70
CA LYS A 66 8.61 17.95 0.17
C LYS A 66 9.15 16.79 0.97
N LYS A 67 9.39 15.65 0.33
CA LYS A 67 9.93 14.44 0.96
C LYS A 67 11.23 14.03 0.27
N LYS A 68 12.18 13.52 1.05
CA LYS A 68 13.35 12.82 0.51
C LYS A 68 12.89 11.56 -0.21
N ASN A 69 13.32 11.40 -1.46
CA ASN A 69 13.06 10.23 -2.28
C ASN A 69 14.33 9.40 -2.42
N TRP A 70 14.25 8.14 -2.04
CA TRP A 70 15.35 7.18 -2.11
C TRP A 70 15.13 6.11 -3.18
N THR A 71 14.19 6.30 -4.11
CA THR A 71 13.84 5.31 -5.12
C THR A 71 15.04 4.99 -6.02
N LYS A 72 15.71 6.02 -6.55
CA LYS A 72 16.90 5.86 -7.38
C LYS A 72 18.03 5.14 -6.62
N ALA A 73 18.34 5.63 -5.42
CA ALA A 73 19.28 5.03 -4.50
C ALA A 73 18.99 3.54 -4.22
N SER A 74 17.73 3.21 -4.00
CA SER A 74 17.28 1.83 -3.75
C SER A 74 17.45 0.96 -5.00
N PHE A 75 17.13 1.49 -6.18
CA PHE A 75 17.32 0.79 -7.44
C PHE A 75 18.80 0.49 -7.70
N ASP A 76 19.66 1.49 -7.57
CA ASP A 76 21.11 1.35 -7.78
C ASP A 76 21.69 0.29 -6.83
N LEU A 77 21.29 0.33 -5.56
CA LEU A 77 21.77 -0.60 -4.53
C LEU A 77 21.20 -2.02 -4.67
N SER A 78 19.98 -2.18 -5.19
CA SER A 78 19.34 -3.49 -5.35
C SER A 78 20.19 -4.45 -6.19
N SER A 79 20.87 -3.92 -7.21
CA SER A 79 21.74 -4.72 -8.09
C SER A 79 22.99 -5.27 -7.39
N ASP A 80 23.51 -4.57 -6.37
CA ASP A 80 24.59 -5.05 -5.51
C ASP A 80 24.06 -6.11 -4.54
N ILE A 81 22.86 -5.88 -3.97
CA ILE A 81 22.22 -6.79 -3.02
C ILE A 81 21.91 -8.15 -3.65
N TYR A 82 21.44 -8.17 -4.90
CA TYR A 82 21.10 -9.42 -5.59
C TYR A 82 22.31 -10.32 -5.87
N LYS A 83 23.53 -9.80 -5.73
CA LYS A 83 24.78 -10.57 -5.87
C LYS A 83 25.30 -11.08 -4.53
N LEU A 84 24.68 -10.71 -3.41
CA LEU A 84 25.14 -11.12 -2.08
C LEU A 84 24.93 -12.63 -1.88
N PRO A 85 25.89 -13.33 -1.27
CA PRO A 85 25.73 -14.74 -0.94
C PRO A 85 24.50 -15.03 -0.07
N THR A 86 24.18 -14.14 0.86
CA THR A 86 22.99 -14.26 1.72
C THR A 86 21.69 -14.12 0.95
N PHE A 87 21.62 -13.19 -0.01
CA PHE A 87 20.48 -13.04 -0.90
C PHE A 87 20.28 -14.32 -1.72
N LEU A 88 21.34 -14.80 -2.38
CA LEU A 88 21.28 -16.02 -3.20
C LEU A 88 20.90 -17.26 -2.38
N ALA A 89 21.40 -17.36 -1.15
CA ALA A 89 21.05 -18.44 -0.23
C ALA A 89 19.59 -18.39 0.21
N ALA A 90 19.10 -17.20 0.60
CA ALA A 90 17.71 -17.00 1.00
C ALA A 90 16.75 -17.23 -0.18
N GLU A 91 17.08 -16.74 -1.38
CA GLU A 91 16.31 -16.98 -2.60
C GLU A 91 16.20 -18.48 -2.88
N LYS A 92 17.33 -19.20 -2.84
CA LYS A 92 17.35 -20.64 -3.07
C LYS A 92 16.49 -21.37 -2.03
N TYR A 93 16.67 -21.06 -0.75
CA TYR A 93 15.92 -21.68 0.34
C TYR A 93 14.41 -21.48 0.16
N LEU A 94 13.99 -20.24 -0.05
CA LEU A 94 12.58 -19.91 -0.23
C LEU A 94 11.97 -20.61 -1.44
N ARG A 95 12.71 -20.68 -2.55
CA ARG A 95 12.28 -21.36 -3.77
C ARG A 95 12.09 -22.86 -3.56
N GLU A 96 12.98 -23.51 -2.81
CA GLU A 96 12.90 -24.93 -2.52
C GLU A 96 11.79 -25.24 -1.51
N ARG A 97 11.64 -24.40 -0.47
CA ARG A 97 10.72 -24.65 0.65
C ARG A 97 9.27 -24.27 0.35
N HIS A 98 9.08 -23.27 -0.50
CA HIS A 98 7.79 -22.66 -0.81
C HIS A 98 7.48 -22.73 -2.31
N ALA A 99 7.91 -23.79 -3.01
CA ALA A 99 7.84 -23.92 -4.47
C ALA A 99 6.46 -23.59 -5.08
N ASP A 100 5.36 -23.99 -4.41
CA ASP A 100 3.99 -23.73 -4.87
C ASP A 100 3.54 -22.26 -4.69
N GLN A 101 4.25 -21.50 -3.87
CA GLN A 101 3.95 -20.12 -3.50
C GLN A 101 5.03 -19.13 -3.99
N TYR A 102 6.18 -19.66 -4.41
CA TYR A 102 7.34 -18.91 -4.85
C TYR A 102 7.22 -18.57 -6.35
N ALA A 103 6.37 -17.59 -6.67
CA ALA A 103 6.70 -16.74 -7.82
C ALA A 103 8.04 -16.06 -7.50
N ILE A 104 8.95 -15.78 -8.44
CA ILE A 104 10.30 -15.18 -8.23
C ILE A 104 10.30 -13.82 -7.47
N ILE A 105 9.13 -13.26 -7.20
CA ILE A 105 8.89 -11.90 -6.72
C ILE A 105 9.11 -11.65 -5.20
N PRO A 106 9.14 -12.59 -4.23
CA PRO A 106 8.84 -12.27 -2.84
C PRO A 106 10.10 -11.73 -2.14
N ILE A 107 11.28 -12.27 -2.45
CA ILE A 107 12.55 -11.80 -1.89
C ILE A 107 13.01 -10.48 -2.52
N GLN A 108 12.78 -10.29 -3.82
CA GLN A 108 13.05 -9.01 -4.47
C GLN A 108 12.11 -7.93 -3.94
N SER A 109 10.81 -8.24 -3.81
CA SER A 109 9.82 -7.35 -3.18
C SER A 109 10.18 -7.05 -1.72
N PHE A 110 10.67 -8.03 -0.97
CA PHE A 110 11.18 -7.82 0.38
C PHE A 110 12.34 -6.80 0.40
N ILE A 111 13.34 -6.94 -0.47
CA ILE A 111 14.43 -5.95 -0.60
C ILE A 111 13.89 -4.56 -0.94
N TYR A 112 12.96 -4.46 -1.90
CA TYR A 112 12.33 -3.19 -2.26
C TYR A 112 11.55 -2.54 -1.10
N LYS A 113 10.99 -3.34 -0.19
CA LYS A 113 10.26 -2.84 1.00
C LYS A 113 11.20 -2.39 2.12
N ILE A 114 12.30 -3.10 2.39
CA ILE A 114 13.21 -2.76 3.51
C ILE A 114 14.17 -1.62 3.19
N LEU A 115 14.59 -1.47 1.92
CA LEU A 115 15.57 -0.46 1.52
C LEU A 115 15.14 0.98 1.87
N PRO A 116 13.91 1.42 1.54
CA PRO A 116 13.43 2.74 1.96
C PRO A 116 13.49 2.95 3.47
N VAL A 117 13.16 1.94 4.27
CA VAL A 117 13.18 2.03 5.75
C VAL A 117 14.61 2.27 6.25
N TYR A 118 15.60 1.57 5.69
CA TYR A 118 17.01 1.81 6.02
C TYR A 118 17.47 3.21 5.60
N PHE A 119 17.13 3.65 4.38
CA PHE A 119 17.54 4.97 3.90
C PHE A 119 16.87 6.12 4.66
N GLU A 120 15.57 6.02 4.97
CA GLU A 120 14.84 7.00 5.76
C GLU A 120 15.38 7.11 7.19
N GLY A 121 15.78 5.99 7.78
CA GLY A 121 16.47 5.93 9.08
C GLY A 121 17.95 6.32 9.03
N ASN A 122 18.47 6.79 7.90
CA ASN A 122 19.89 7.11 7.71
C ASN A 122 20.84 5.95 8.09
N GLY A 123 20.45 4.73 7.74
CA GLY A 123 21.15 3.49 8.09
C GLY A 123 20.79 2.91 9.47
N SER A 124 19.98 3.62 10.26
CA SER A 124 19.40 3.17 11.54
C SER A 124 17.87 3.11 11.41
N PRO A 125 17.32 2.02 10.85
CA PRO A 125 15.90 1.91 10.52
C PRO A 125 15.02 1.87 11.78
N ASP A 126 13.73 2.15 11.61
CA ASP A 126 12.71 1.75 12.58
C ASP A 126 12.57 0.22 12.60
N GLU A 127 13.07 -0.40 13.67
CA GLU A 127 13.05 -1.85 13.84
C GLU A 127 11.61 -2.41 13.81
N SER A 128 10.63 -1.67 14.32
CA SER A 128 9.24 -2.12 14.32
C SER A 128 8.68 -2.20 12.89
N ALA A 129 9.03 -1.24 12.03
CA ALA A 129 8.64 -1.23 10.63
C ALA A 129 9.30 -2.38 9.85
N LEU A 130 10.58 -2.66 10.12
CA LEU A 130 11.30 -3.78 9.53
C LEU A 130 10.70 -5.13 9.92
N GLN A 131 10.41 -5.33 11.21
CA GLN A 131 9.79 -6.55 11.70
C GLN A 131 8.38 -6.72 11.11
N ALA A 132 7.61 -5.64 10.94
CA ALA A 132 6.32 -5.69 10.27
C ALA A 132 6.43 -6.17 8.81
N ILE A 133 7.43 -5.68 8.05
CA ILE A 133 7.71 -6.14 6.67
C ILE A 133 8.08 -7.62 6.66
N LYS A 134 8.97 -8.06 7.55
CA LYS A 134 9.37 -9.47 7.68
C LYS A 134 8.17 -10.37 7.98
N ASN A 135 7.38 -10.01 8.99
CA ASN A 135 6.20 -10.78 9.40
C ASN A 135 5.16 -10.85 8.28
N LYS A 136 4.97 -9.78 7.51
CA LYS A 136 4.11 -9.79 6.33
C LYS A 136 4.57 -10.81 5.29
N VAL A 137 5.87 -10.85 4.96
CA VAL A 137 6.42 -11.84 4.03
C VAL A 137 6.28 -13.27 4.57
N LEU A 138 6.52 -13.50 5.87
CA LEU A 138 6.33 -14.80 6.49
C LEU A 138 4.88 -15.27 6.44
N SER A 139 3.93 -14.36 6.70
CA SER A 139 2.49 -14.65 6.63
C SER A 139 2.06 -14.95 5.19
N GLU A 140 2.56 -14.16 4.23
CA GLU A 140 2.38 -14.43 2.80
C GLU A 140 2.93 -15.81 2.44
N LEU A 141 4.14 -16.19 2.84
CA LEU A 141 4.72 -17.53 2.57
C LEU A 141 4.03 -18.68 3.32
N SER A 142 3.30 -18.39 4.39
CA SER A 142 2.55 -19.40 5.15
C SER A 142 1.18 -19.69 4.52
N GLY A 143 0.74 -18.88 3.55
CA GLY A 143 -0.60 -19.00 2.98
C GLY A 143 -1.70 -18.55 3.91
N ASP A 144 -1.37 -17.63 4.82
CA ASP A 144 -2.36 -16.99 5.67
C ASP A 144 -3.33 -16.17 4.82
N PRO A 145 -4.60 -16.05 5.23
CA PRO A 145 -5.55 -15.20 4.55
C PRO A 145 -5.10 -13.74 4.57
N VAL A 146 -5.17 -13.09 3.42
CA VAL A 146 -4.87 -11.66 3.25
C VAL A 146 -6.16 -10.86 3.34
N TYR A 147 -6.08 -9.72 4.01
CA TYR A 147 -7.18 -8.76 4.09
C TYR A 147 -7.11 -7.84 2.86
N GLY A 148 -8.12 -7.93 2.01
CA GLY A 148 -8.30 -7.05 0.87
C GLY A 148 -9.41 -6.04 1.14
N THR A 149 -9.14 -4.77 0.88
CA THR A 149 -10.15 -3.71 0.90
C THR A 149 -10.23 -3.07 -0.48
N ALA A 150 -11.44 -2.87 -0.99
CA ALA A 150 -11.70 -2.06 -2.16
C ALA A 150 -12.56 -0.86 -1.76
N THR A 151 -12.19 0.32 -2.24
CA THR A 151 -12.93 1.56 -2.07
C THR A 151 -13.39 2.02 -3.44
N VAL A 152 -14.70 2.05 -3.66
CA VAL A 152 -15.31 2.52 -4.90
C VAL A 152 -15.89 3.91 -4.68
N GLN A 153 -15.38 4.88 -5.41
CA GLN A 153 -15.92 6.24 -5.41
C GLN A 153 -17.10 6.32 -6.38
N LEU A 154 -18.23 6.84 -5.91
CA LEU A 154 -19.49 6.86 -6.66
C LEU A 154 -19.94 8.29 -6.93
N SER A 155 -20.49 8.49 -8.12
CA SER A 155 -20.92 9.79 -8.61
C SER A 155 -22.42 9.87 -8.86
N GLY A 156 -23.02 10.98 -8.41
CA GLY A 156 -24.46 11.24 -8.58
C GLY A 156 -25.35 10.42 -7.63
N LEU A 157 -24.77 9.73 -6.65
CA LEU A 157 -25.49 9.03 -5.61
C LEU A 157 -25.46 9.85 -4.32
N ILE A 158 -26.61 10.38 -3.91
CA ILE A 158 -26.77 11.18 -2.70
C ILE A 158 -27.45 10.31 -1.66
N LEU A 159 -26.82 10.18 -0.50
CA LEU A 159 -27.33 9.38 0.61
C LEU A 159 -28.02 10.29 1.61
N ASP A 160 -29.22 9.90 2.04
CA ASP A 160 -29.96 10.55 3.12
C ASP A 160 -29.39 10.22 4.51
N SER A 161 -28.73 9.07 4.65
CA SER A 161 -28.02 8.66 5.86
C SER A 161 -26.50 8.72 5.68
N GLN A 162 -25.76 8.85 6.80
CA GLN A 162 -24.29 8.89 6.77
C GLN A 162 -23.69 7.57 6.28
N GLU A 163 -24.35 6.44 6.55
CA GLU A 163 -23.83 5.10 6.30
C GLU A 163 -24.97 4.08 6.17
N PHE A 164 -24.82 3.19 5.21
CA PHE A 164 -25.66 2.04 4.93
C PHE A 164 -24.82 0.79 4.91
N ILE A 165 -25.04 -0.09 5.89
CA ILE A 165 -24.44 -1.42 5.92
C ILE A 165 -25.21 -2.30 4.94
N ILE A 166 -24.56 -2.74 3.86
CA ILE A 166 -25.16 -3.64 2.88
C ILE A 166 -25.13 -5.06 3.44
N ASP A 167 -23.97 -5.47 3.95
CA ASP A 167 -23.75 -6.71 4.68
C ASP A 167 -22.47 -6.61 5.55
N GLU A 168 -21.99 -7.74 6.07
CA GLU A 168 -20.78 -7.82 6.91
C GLU A 168 -19.46 -7.45 6.21
N HIS A 169 -19.48 -7.33 4.89
CA HIS A 169 -18.32 -7.08 4.04
C HIS A 169 -18.41 -5.77 3.26
N ALA A 170 -19.58 -5.15 3.15
CA ALA A 170 -19.79 -3.96 2.34
C ALA A 170 -20.57 -2.86 3.06
N VAL A 171 -20.03 -1.64 2.96
CA VAL A 171 -20.61 -0.43 3.54
C VAL A 171 -20.65 0.66 2.50
N LEU A 172 -21.81 1.29 2.33
CA LEU A 172 -22.00 2.45 1.49
C LEU A 172 -22.16 3.69 2.38
N ARG A 173 -21.32 4.71 2.21
CA ARG A 173 -21.31 5.88 3.09
C ARG A 173 -21.23 7.19 2.34
N GLN A 174 -21.63 8.27 3.01
CA GLN A 174 -21.36 9.63 2.55
C GLN A 174 -19.84 9.85 2.52
N THR A 175 -19.40 10.63 1.55
CA THR A 175 -18.05 11.19 1.56
C THR A 175 -17.88 12.13 2.74
N LYS A 176 -16.66 12.19 3.27
CA LYS A 176 -16.24 13.05 4.36
C LYS A 176 -15.16 13.99 3.85
N GLN A 177 -14.93 15.09 4.56
CA GLN A 177 -13.86 16.04 4.24
C GLN A 177 -12.51 15.35 3.99
N SER A 178 -12.14 14.39 4.85
CA SER A 178 -10.87 13.66 4.76
C SER A 178 -10.71 12.80 3.50
N ASP A 179 -11.81 12.42 2.83
CA ASP A 179 -11.74 11.66 1.58
C ASP A 179 -11.15 12.51 0.44
N PHE A 180 -11.21 13.83 0.57
CA PHE A 180 -10.69 14.79 -0.39
C PHE A 180 -9.32 15.37 -0.02
N GLU A 181 -8.87 15.20 1.22
CA GLU A 181 -7.59 15.73 1.73
C GLU A 181 -6.41 14.76 1.52
N GLN A 182 -6.54 13.83 0.58
CA GLN A 182 -5.52 12.80 0.32
C GLN A 182 -4.28 13.37 -0.41
N LEU A 183 -3.15 12.69 -0.25
CA LEU A 183 -1.89 13.00 -0.92
C LEU A 183 -1.96 12.60 -2.41
N GLU A 184 -1.72 13.56 -3.29
CA GLU A 184 -1.55 13.37 -4.73
C GLU A 184 -0.07 13.43 -5.11
N VAL A 185 0.34 12.46 -5.93
CA VAL A 185 1.72 12.31 -6.41
C VAL A 185 1.97 13.15 -7.67
N GLN A 186 0.94 13.74 -8.29
CA GLN A 186 1.07 14.56 -9.50
C GLN A 186 0.20 15.81 -9.47
N ASP A 187 0.67 16.85 -10.16
CA ASP A 187 0.08 18.19 -10.35
C ASP A 187 -1.26 18.15 -11.14
N LEU A 188 -2.26 17.42 -10.65
CA LEU A 188 -3.58 17.40 -11.26
C LEU A 188 -4.39 18.64 -10.83
N PRO A 189 -5.07 19.33 -11.77
CA PRO A 189 -5.97 20.42 -11.43
C PRO A 189 -7.16 19.91 -10.58
N ILE A 190 -7.57 20.67 -9.54
CA ILE A 190 -8.78 20.45 -8.70
C ILE A 190 -10.00 20.03 -9.53
N GLN A 191 -10.15 20.62 -10.71
CA GLN A 191 -11.30 20.46 -11.58
C GLN A 191 -11.50 19.00 -12.05
N HIS A 192 -10.44 18.18 -11.99
CA HIS A 192 -10.48 16.75 -12.33
C HIS A 192 -10.60 15.82 -11.12
N ILE A 193 -10.47 16.33 -9.89
CA ILE A 193 -10.37 15.52 -8.66
C ILE A 193 -11.67 15.58 -7.85
N PHE A 194 -12.35 16.73 -7.86
CA PHE A 194 -13.40 17.05 -6.89
C PHE A 194 -14.86 16.84 -7.29
N PRO A 195 -15.33 17.04 -8.54
CA PRO A 195 -16.75 17.33 -8.73
C PRO A 195 -17.71 16.14 -8.59
N PHE A 196 -17.22 14.92 -8.37
CA PHE A 196 -18.05 13.74 -8.66
C PHE A 196 -18.14 12.70 -7.55
N ASN A 197 -17.44 12.81 -6.43
CA ASN A 197 -17.56 11.77 -5.39
C ASN A 197 -18.64 12.18 -4.39
N THR A 198 -19.82 11.59 -4.49
CA THR A 198 -20.96 11.87 -3.60
C THR A 198 -21.22 10.71 -2.65
N ALA A 199 -20.67 9.53 -2.90
CA ALA A 199 -20.72 8.39 -1.98
C ALA A 199 -19.49 7.51 -2.17
N ILE A 200 -19.20 6.68 -1.16
CA ILE A 200 -18.13 5.71 -1.19
C ILE A 200 -18.69 4.35 -0.79
N LEU A 201 -18.44 3.34 -1.60
CA LEU A 201 -18.66 1.94 -1.28
C LEU A 201 -17.33 1.31 -0.83
N GLU A 202 -17.27 0.90 0.42
CA GLU A 202 -16.13 0.20 1.02
C GLU A 202 -16.46 -1.29 1.11
N ILE A 203 -15.60 -2.12 0.52
CA ILE A 203 -15.74 -3.58 0.52
C ILE A 203 -14.50 -4.17 1.17
N THR A 204 -14.68 -4.98 2.20
CA THR A 204 -13.58 -5.68 2.90
C THR A 204 -13.80 -7.18 2.84
N TYR A 205 -12.80 -7.89 2.34
CA TYR A 205 -12.82 -9.35 2.21
C TYR A 205 -11.54 -9.97 2.76
N ILE A 206 -11.69 -11.14 3.37
CA ILE A 206 -10.58 -11.97 3.82
C ILE A 206 -10.47 -13.14 2.84
N SER A 207 -9.33 -13.25 2.16
CA SER A 207 -9.15 -14.30 1.16
C SER A 207 -7.76 -14.90 1.18
N LYS A 208 -7.68 -16.18 0.85
CA LYS A 208 -6.40 -16.83 0.47
C LYS A 208 -5.99 -16.51 -0.97
N ASP A 209 -6.89 -15.90 -1.73
CA ASP A 209 -6.63 -15.44 -3.08
C ASP A 209 -5.70 -14.21 -3.08
N ARG A 210 -4.46 -14.41 -3.51
CA ARG A 210 -3.41 -13.39 -3.48
C ARG A 210 -3.40 -12.46 -4.68
N ASN A 211 -4.08 -12.84 -5.76
CA ASN A 211 -4.10 -12.04 -6.98
C ASN A 211 -5.21 -10.96 -6.96
N GLY A 212 -6.04 -10.93 -5.92
CA GLY A 212 -7.13 -9.97 -5.76
C GLY A 212 -8.36 -10.23 -6.64
N ALA A 213 -8.41 -11.33 -7.39
CA ALA A 213 -9.51 -11.64 -8.30
C ALA A 213 -10.83 -11.81 -7.55
N LEU A 214 -10.83 -12.44 -6.37
CA LEU A 214 -12.03 -12.56 -5.55
C LEU A 214 -12.55 -11.20 -5.10
N LEU A 215 -11.66 -10.29 -4.68
CA LEU A 215 -12.05 -8.94 -4.26
C LEU A 215 -12.63 -8.16 -5.45
N GLN A 216 -12.01 -8.26 -6.63
CA GLN A 216 -12.55 -7.66 -7.85
C GLN A 216 -13.93 -8.23 -8.20
N GLN A 217 -14.10 -9.55 -8.16
CA GLN A 217 -15.39 -10.19 -8.41
C GLN A 217 -16.46 -9.67 -7.45
N LYS A 218 -16.11 -9.48 -6.17
CA LYS A 218 -17.03 -8.92 -5.16
C LYS A 218 -17.37 -7.46 -5.45
N VAL A 219 -16.40 -6.65 -5.87
CA VAL A 219 -16.68 -5.28 -6.34
C VAL A 219 -17.69 -5.30 -7.48
N GLU A 220 -17.49 -6.14 -8.50
CA GLU A 220 -18.42 -6.26 -9.62
C GLU A 220 -19.83 -6.72 -9.18
N GLU A 221 -19.91 -7.65 -8.24
CA GLU A 221 -21.18 -8.15 -7.67
C GLU A 221 -21.95 -7.04 -6.94
N TYR A 222 -21.31 -6.29 -6.04
CA TYR A 222 -21.98 -5.18 -5.33
C TYR A 222 -22.37 -4.05 -6.27
N MET A 223 -21.51 -3.73 -7.24
CA MET A 223 -21.80 -2.71 -8.26
C MET A 223 -23.04 -3.08 -9.08
N ALA A 224 -23.18 -4.35 -9.46
CA ALA A 224 -24.34 -4.85 -10.19
C ALA A 224 -25.61 -4.87 -9.31
N LEU A 225 -25.52 -5.37 -8.08
CA LEU A 225 -26.63 -5.43 -7.12
C LEU A 225 -27.22 -4.05 -6.83
N LEU A 226 -26.33 -3.07 -6.59
CA LEU A 226 -26.69 -1.70 -6.27
C LEU A 226 -27.00 -0.86 -7.52
N LYS A 227 -26.86 -1.44 -8.72
CA LYS A 227 -27.09 -0.77 -10.02
C LYS A 227 -26.26 0.50 -10.18
N LEU A 228 -25.01 0.46 -9.72
CA LEU A 228 -24.07 1.57 -9.75
C LEU A 228 -23.34 1.57 -11.10
N TYR A 229 -23.90 2.22 -12.12
CA TYR A 229 -23.35 2.16 -13.48
C TYR A 229 -22.26 3.21 -13.79
N PHE A 230 -21.94 4.09 -12.84
CA PHE A 230 -20.93 5.14 -13.00
C PHE A 230 -19.97 5.20 -11.80
N PRO A 231 -19.09 4.20 -11.61
CA PRO A 231 -17.99 4.33 -10.67
C PRO A 231 -17.05 5.45 -11.14
N GLY A 232 -16.77 6.42 -10.28
CA GLY A 232 -15.78 7.45 -10.52
C GLY A 232 -14.36 6.87 -10.51
N SER A 233 -14.04 6.08 -9.47
CA SER A 233 -12.78 5.32 -9.40
C SER A 233 -12.90 4.11 -8.46
N ILE A 234 -12.01 3.13 -8.63
CA ILE A 234 -11.88 1.99 -7.73
C ILE A 234 -10.44 1.93 -7.23
N GLN A 235 -10.26 1.93 -5.92
CA GLN A 235 -8.96 1.79 -5.27
C GLN A 235 -8.90 0.45 -4.53
N TYR A 236 -7.86 -0.34 -4.80
CA TYR A 236 -7.62 -1.62 -4.11
C TYR A 236 -6.47 -1.46 -3.11
N ARG A 237 -6.63 -2.01 -1.91
CA ARG A 237 -5.61 -2.07 -0.87
C ARG A 237 -5.51 -3.49 -0.33
N SER A 238 -4.29 -4.02 -0.27
CA SER A 238 -3.98 -5.26 0.44
C SER A 238 -3.29 -4.91 1.76
N ASN A 239 -3.95 -5.18 2.87
CA ASN A 239 -3.37 -4.98 4.20
C ASN A 239 -2.39 -6.10 4.53
#